data_AF-A0AB74DIC6-F1
#
_entry.id   AF-A0AB74DIC6-F1
#
_cell.length_a   1.000
_cell.length_b   1.000
_cell.length_c   1.000
_cell.angle_alpha   90.00
_cell.angle_beta   90.00
_cell.angle_gamma   90.00
#
_symmetry.space_group_name_H-M   'P 1'
#
loop_
_entity.id
_entity.type
_entity.pdbx_description
1 polymer ?
#
loop_
_entity_poly.entity_id
_entity_poly.type
_entity_poly.pdbx_seq_one_letter_code
_entity_poly.pdbx_strand_id
1 'polypeptide(L)'
;MEFAIVTNTETGQRGRFPLPFQISALEKIGVTESFKGQLYVLPEEDDTFGYGLDGFLELSELKAYLEDYKNRQNPYHFDYMMLSRLQTDCDYFLGYGGRYERHLWAGNVPDQIAEMKKLWKKFPEGEKPEWLTWEEILQYERRMTEEDK
;
A
#
# COMPACT_ATOMS: atom_id res chain seq x y z
N MET A 1 18.52 -9.97 1.10
CA MET A 1 18.56 -8.50 1.00
C MET A 1 18.62 -8.21 -0.48
N GLU A 2 17.56 -7.62 -1.02
CA GLU A 2 17.43 -7.36 -2.45
C GLU A 2 18.20 -6.08 -2.83
N PHE A 3 18.56 -5.98 -4.10
CA PHE A 3 19.31 -4.84 -4.62
C PHE A 3 18.69 -4.35 -5.93
N ALA A 4 18.88 -3.06 -6.19
CA ALA A 4 18.64 -2.46 -7.49
C ALA A 4 19.90 -1.83 -8.06
N ILE A 5 20.07 -1.95 -9.36
CA ILE A 5 21.05 -1.20 -10.14
C ILE A 5 20.35 0.07 -10.60
N VAL A 6 20.87 1.22 -10.18
CA VAL A 6 20.37 2.53 -10.60
C VAL A 6 21.42 3.20 -11.47
N THR A 7 20.99 3.64 -12.64
CA THR A 7 21.83 4.33 -13.63
C THR A 7 21.30 5.74 -13.85
N ASN A 8 22.18 6.73 -13.67
CA ASN A 8 21.93 8.09 -14.08
C ASN A 8 22.02 8.17 -15.62
N THR A 9 20.92 8.46 -16.29
CA THR A 9 20.86 8.45 -17.75
C THR A 9 21.62 9.62 -18.40
N GLU A 10 21.84 10.72 -17.67
CA GLU A 10 22.58 11.89 -18.18
C GLU A 10 24.10 11.69 -18.17
N THR A 11 24.62 11.02 -17.13
CA THR A 11 26.06 10.83 -16.94
C THR A 11 26.53 9.42 -17.29
N GLY A 12 25.61 8.46 -17.41
CA GLY A 12 25.90 7.03 -17.55
C GLY A 12 26.47 6.37 -16.28
N GLN A 13 26.62 7.11 -15.18
CA GLN A 13 27.09 6.56 -13.93
C GLN A 13 26.03 5.62 -13.33
N ARG A 14 26.47 4.47 -12.83
CA ARG A 14 25.57 3.48 -12.21
C ARG A 14 26.12 2.96 -10.90
N GLY A 15 25.20 2.54 -10.03
CA GLY A 15 25.53 1.97 -8.74
C GLY A 15 24.55 0.87 -8.37
N ARG A 16 25.00 -0.05 -7.51
CA ARG A 16 24.17 -1.05 -6.86
C ARG A 16 23.74 -0.53 -5.49
N PHE A 17 22.47 -0.70 -5.13
CA PHE A 17 21.89 -0.16 -3.91
C PHE A 17 20.98 -1.20 -3.25
N PRO A 18 21.08 -1.41 -1.92
CA PRO A 18 20.19 -2.32 -1.22
C PRO A 18 18.78 -1.73 -1.12
N LEU A 19 17.76 -2.54 -1.38
CA LEU A 19 16.36 -2.12 -1.26
C LEU A 19 15.84 -2.28 0.18
N PRO A 20 15.07 -1.30 0.70
CA PRO A 20 14.92 0.06 0.18
C PRO A 20 16.13 0.93 0.58
N PHE A 21 16.52 1.88 -0.27
CA PHE A 21 17.59 2.85 0.02
C PHE A 21 17.05 4.28 0.18
N GLN A 22 17.87 5.16 0.76
CA GLN A 22 17.58 6.61 0.78
C GLN A 22 18.08 7.27 -0.51
N ILE A 23 17.34 8.28 -1.00
CA ILE A 23 17.69 9.00 -2.23
C ILE A 23 19.06 9.67 -2.14
N SER A 24 19.45 10.16 -0.96
CA SER A 24 20.78 10.70 -0.70
C SER A 24 21.92 9.73 -1.06
N ALA A 25 21.68 8.41 -1.04
CA ALA A 25 22.68 7.44 -1.46
C ALA A 25 23.04 7.59 -2.95
N LEU A 26 22.13 8.10 -3.79
CA LEU A 26 22.34 8.29 -5.22
C LEU A 26 23.32 9.42 -5.56
N GLU A 27 23.75 10.23 -4.58
CA GLU A 27 24.80 11.23 -4.79
C GLU A 27 26.10 10.60 -5.32
N LYS A 28 26.34 9.32 -5.00
CA LYS A 28 27.48 8.54 -5.51
C LYS A 28 27.47 8.34 -7.03
N ILE A 29 26.32 8.53 -7.68
CA ILE A 29 26.14 8.50 -9.14
C ILE A 29 25.76 9.87 -9.71
N GLY A 30 26.01 10.95 -8.95
CA GLY A 30 25.75 12.33 -9.36
C GLY A 30 24.29 12.72 -9.38
N VAL A 31 23.42 12.00 -8.66
CA VAL A 31 21.98 12.28 -8.57
C VAL A 31 21.68 12.89 -7.21
N THR A 32 21.10 14.09 -7.22
CA THR A 32 20.69 14.81 -6.00
C THR A 32 19.17 14.92 -5.92
N GLU A 33 18.66 15.45 -4.81
CA GLU A 33 17.23 15.72 -4.62
C GLU A 33 16.62 16.67 -5.67
N SER A 34 17.46 17.48 -6.33
CA SER A 34 17.05 18.41 -7.40
C SER A 34 17.19 17.83 -8.80
N PHE A 35 17.52 16.55 -8.93
CA PHE A 35 17.68 15.89 -10.23
C PHE A 35 16.36 15.86 -11.00
N LYS A 36 16.40 16.30 -12.27
CA LYS A 36 15.23 16.39 -13.16
C LYS A 36 15.29 15.41 -14.33
N GLY A 37 16.39 14.69 -14.48
CA GLY A 37 16.52 13.66 -15.50
C GLY A 37 15.81 12.37 -15.11
N GLN A 38 15.94 11.36 -15.98
CA GLN A 38 15.45 10.02 -15.73
C GLN A 38 16.55 9.14 -15.15
N LEU A 39 16.15 8.20 -14.32
CA LEU A 39 16.98 7.13 -13.79
C LEU A 39 16.54 5.83 -14.44
N TYR A 40 17.49 5.04 -14.89
CA TYR A 40 17.21 3.67 -15.30
C TYR A 40 17.45 2.75 -14.10
N VAL A 41 16.37 2.14 -13.61
CA VAL A 41 16.33 1.29 -12.42
C VAL A 41 16.06 -0.14 -12.87
N LEU A 42 17.00 -1.01 -12.54
CA LEU A 42 16.89 -2.45 -12.75
C LEU A 42 16.99 -3.15 -11.41
N PRO A 43 15.86 -3.52 -10.79
CA PRO A 43 15.90 -4.36 -9.61
C PRO A 43 16.24 -5.81 -9.99
N GLU A 44 16.92 -6.53 -9.10
CA GLU A 44 17.44 -7.88 -9.40
C GLU A 44 16.36 -8.96 -9.42
N GLU A 45 15.34 -8.83 -8.56
CA GLU A 45 14.27 -9.83 -8.39
C GLU A 45 12.85 -9.24 -8.45
N ASP A 46 12.72 -7.96 -8.10
CA ASP A 46 11.45 -7.21 -7.99
C ASP A 46 11.22 -6.43 -9.29
N ASP A 47 10.09 -6.56 -9.99
CA ASP A 47 9.80 -5.64 -11.10
C ASP A 47 9.55 -4.22 -10.52
N THR A 48 9.64 -3.13 -11.30
CA THR A 48 9.30 -1.79 -10.78
C THR A 48 7.79 -1.58 -10.62
N PHE A 49 6.97 -2.65 -10.65
CA PHE A 49 5.52 -2.67 -10.39
C PHE A 49 4.71 -1.52 -11.03
N GLY A 50 5.01 -1.20 -12.29
CA GLY A 50 4.29 -0.15 -13.04
C GLY A 50 4.71 1.28 -12.68
N TYR A 51 5.76 1.46 -11.86
CA TYR A 51 6.46 2.73 -11.75
C TYR A 51 7.43 2.90 -12.92
N GLY A 52 7.35 4.07 -13.56
CA GLY A 52 8.11 4.38 -14.76
C GLY A 52 7.67 3.57 -15.98
N LEU A 53 8.40 3.74 -17.08
CA LEU A 53 8.21 2.98 -18.32
C LEU A 53 9.49 2.20 -18.62
N ASP A 54 9.39 0.88 -18.77
CA ASP A 54 10.52 -0.01 -19.10
C ASP A 54 11.74 0.18 -18.18
N GLY A 55 11.52 0.44 -16.88
CA GLY A 55 12.58 0.69 -15.90
C GLY A 55 13.14 2.11 -15.86
N PHE A 56 12.61 3.03 -16.67
CA PHE A 56 12.96 4.47 -16.60
C PHE A 56 12.01 5.20 -15.65
N LEU A 57 12.56 5.75 -14.57
CA LEU A 57 11.84 6.44 -13.52
C LEU A 57 12.39 7.86 -13.30
N GLU A 58 11.50 8.83 -13.13
CA GLU A 58 11.85 10.12 -12.53
C GLU A 58 12.17 9.95 -11.02
N LEU A 59 12.82 10.95 -10.42
CA LEU A 59 13.16 10.88 -8.99
C LEU A 59 11.92 10.77 -8.08
N SER A 60 10.81 11.38 -8.48
CA SER A 60 9.50 11.28 -7.82
C SER A 60 8.95 9.85 -7.87
N GLU A 61 9.01 9.21 -9.04
CA GLU A 61 8.57 7.83 -9.26
C GLU A 61 9.45 6.84 -8.49
N LEU A 62 10.77 7.05 -8.48
CA LEU A 62 11.68 6.24 -7.69
C LEU A 62 11.40 6.36 -6.18
N LYS A 63 11.10 7.56 -5.68
CA LYS A 63 10.68 7.75 -4.28
C LYS A 63 9.41 6.97 -3.98
N ALA A 64 8.42 7.02 -4.87
CA ALA A 64 7.17 6.30 -4.71
C ALA A 64 7.39 4.77 -4.71
N TYR A 65 8.20 4.26 -5.64
CA TYR A 65 8.60 2.84 -5.68
C TYR A 65 9.27 2.39 -4.38
N LEU A 66 10.23 3.17 -3.86
CA LEU A 66 10.92 2.82 -2.62
C LEU A 66 10.01 2.83 -1.40
N GLU A 67 9.02 3.72 -1.39
CA GLU A 67 8.02 3.77 -0.33
C GLU A 67 7.05 2.60 -0.42
N ASP A 68 6.56 2.27 -1.62
CA ASP A 68 5.77 1.07 -1.86
C ASP A 68 6.53 -0.21 -1.46
N TYR A 69 7.81 -0.32 -1.83
CA TYR A 69 8.65 -1.44 -1.41
C TYR A 69 8.69 -1.58 0.11
N LYS A 70 8.89 -0.50 0.87
CA LYS A 70 8.82 -0.55 2.34
C LYS A 70 7.46 -1.03 2.84
N ASN A 71 6.38 -0.51 2.24
CA ASN A 71 5.02 -0.87 2.63
C ASN A 71 4.73 -2.35 2.37
N ARG A 72 5.25 -2.93 1.28
CA ARG A 72 5.15 -4.37 0.99
C ARG A 72 5.94 -5.24 1.97
N GLN A 73 7.04 -4.72 2.51
CA GLN A 73 7.81 -5.39 3.56
C GLN A 73 7.15 -5.29 4.94
N ASN A 74 6.11 -4.45 5.13
CA ASN A 74 5.34 -4.43 6.36
C ASN A 74 4.66 -5.81 6.52
N PRO A 75 4.87 -6.55 7.64
CA PRO A 75 4.27 -7.87 7.84
C PRO A 75 2.74 -7.84 7.83
N TYR A 76 2.13 -6.67 8.06
CA TYR A 76 0.69 -6.45 8.05
C TYR A 76 0.16 -5.89 6.73
N HIS A 77 0.99 -5.76 5.68
CA HIS A 77 0.60 -5.21 4.37
C HIS A 77 -0.72 -5.81 3.85
N PHE A 78 -0.80 -7.15 3.80
CA PHE A 78 -1.99 -7.86 3.35
C PHE A 78 -3.18 -7.70 4.32
N ASP A 79 -2.93 -7.58 5.62
CA ASP A 79 -3.98 -7.34 6.61
C ASP A 79 -4.60 -5.94 6.42
N TYR A 80 -3.81 -4.90 6.11
CA TYR A 80 -4.33 -3.56 5.77
C TYR A 80 -5.17 -3.59 4.49
N MET A 81 -4.66 -4.22 3.43
CA MET A 81 -5.38 -4.34 2.16
C MET A 81 -6.72 -5.06 2.35
N MET A 82 -6.73 -6.16 3.10
CA MET A 82 -7.95 -6.88 3.39
C MET A 82 -8.92 -6.01 4.22
N LEU A 83 -8.44 -5.34 5.27
CA LEU A 83 -9.32 -4.50 6.08
C LEU A 83 -9.94 -3.35 5.27
N SER A 84 -9.17 -2.72 4.38
CA SER A 84 -9.67 -1.67 3.47
C SER A 84 -10.73 -2.22 2.50
N ARG A 85 -10.53 -3.44 1.99
CA ARG A 85 -11.56 -4.14 1.20
C ARG A 85 -12.83 -4.38 2.01
N LEU A 86 -12.72 -4.87 3.24
CA LEU A 86 -13.88 -5.13 4.08
C LEU A 86 -14.66 -3.86 4.40
N GLN A 87 -13.97 -2.74 4.65
CA GLN A 87 -14.58 -1.41 4.81
C GLN A 87 -15.37 -1.00 3.56
N THR A 88 -14.76 -1.15 2.37
CA THR A 88 -15.40 -0.83 1.09
C THR A 88 -16.68 -1.65 0.88
N ASP A 89 -16.66 -2.94 1.22
CA ASP A 89 -17.85 -3.78 1.14
C ASP A 89 -18.96 -3.29 2.11
N CYS A 90 -18.60 -2.83 3.31
CA CYS A 90 -19.55 -2.25 4.27
C CYS A 90 -20.14 -0.92 3.77
N ASP A 91 -19.32 -0.04 3.19
CA ASP A 91 -19.78 1.21 2.57
C ASP A 91 -20.73 0.94 1.41
N TYR A 92 -20.41 -0.06 0.58
CA TYR A 92 -21.28 -0.48 -0.50
C TYR A 92 -22.59 -1.06 0.03
N PHE A 93 -22.53 -1.98 0.99
CA PHE A 93 -23.71 -2.58 1.62
C PHE A 93 -24.69 -1.53 2.16
N LEU A 94 -24.17 -0.50 2.85
CA LEU A 94 -24.95 0.59 3.45
C LEU A 94 -25.36 1.69 2.45
N GLY A 95 -24.75 1.72 1.27
CA GLY A 95 -25.06 2.66 0.19
C GLY A 95 -25.77 1.97 -0.97
N TYR A 96 -25.07 1.79 -2.09
CA TYR A 96 -25.63 1.31 -3.35
C TYR A 96 -25.84 -0.20 -3.44
N GLY A 97 -25.40 -0.97 -2.44
CA GLY A 97 -25.45 -2.43 -2.40
C GLY A 97 -26.79 -3.00 -1.96
N GLY A 98 -27.76 -2.14 -1.62
CA GLY A 98 -29.12 -2.56 -1.27
C GLY A 98 -29.18 -3.54 -0.11
N ARG A 99 -28.19 -3.47 0.80
CA ARG A 99 -28.05 -4.36 1.96
C ARG A 99 -28.03 -5.86 1.60
N TYR A 100 -27.58 -6.19 0.39
CA TYR A 100 -27.49 -7.57 -0.07
C TYR A 100 -26.20 -8.23 0.43
N GLU A 101 -26.33 -9.10 1.43
CA GLU A 101 -25.19 -9.72 2.12
C GLU A 101 -24.23 -10.51 1.20
N ARG A 102 -24.71 -11.04 0.07
CA ARG A 102 -23.84 -11.79 -0.85
C ARG A 102 -22.78 -10.93 -1.54
N HIS A 103 -22.87 -9.60 -1.43
CA HIS A 103 -21.83 -8.70 -1.89
C HIS A 103 -20.71 -8.51 -0.86
N LEU A 104 -20.92 -8.89 0.40
CA LEU A 104 -19.89 -8.87 1.42
C LEU A 104 -18.88 -9.98 1.17
N TRP A 105 -17.59 -9.69 1.33
CA TRP A 105 -16.54 -10.69 1.24
C TRP A 105 -16.77 -11.90 2.16
N ALA A 106 -17.22 -11.68 3.39
CA ALA A 106 -17.53 -12.75 4.34
C ALA A 106 -18.89 -13.43 4.10
N GLY A 107 -19.71 -12.90 3.19
CA GLY A 107 -21.01 -13.47 2.81
C GLY A 107 -22.18 -13.19 3.76
N ASN A 108 -21.93 -12.62 4.95
CA ASN A 108 -22.95 -12.14 5.88
C ASN A 108 -22.41 -11.03 6.80
N VAL A 109 -23.29 -10.24 7.41
CA VAL A 109 -22.90 -9.10 8.26
C VAL A 109 -22.09 -9.54 9.50
N PRO A 110 -22.50 -10.54 10.30
CA PRO A 110 -21.74 -10.95 11.48
C PRO A 110 -20.29 -11.34 11.19
N ASP A 111 -20.06 -12.17 10.17
CA ASP A 111 -18.72 -12.65 9.82
C ASP A 111 -17.86 -11.53 9.23
N GLN A 112 -18.46 -10.61 8.46
CA GLN A 112 -17.77 -9.43 7.92
C GLN A 112 -17.21 -8.57 9.06
N ILE A 113 -18.07 -8.22 10.02
CA ILE A 113 -17.67 -7.38 11.16
C ILE A 113 -16.68 -8.12 12.07
N ALA A 114 -16.86 -9.43 12.27
CA ALA A 114 -15.94 -10.24 13.07
C ALA A 114 -14.53 -10.23 12.46
N GLU A 115 -14.41 -10.39 11.14
CA GLU A 115 -13.11 -10.35 10.47
C GLU A 115 -12.51 -8.94 10.49
N MET A 116 -13.29 -7.88 10.29
CA MET A 116 -12.81 -6.50 10.44
C MET A 116 -12.23 -6.25 11.84
N LYS A 117 -12.95 -6.65 12.90
CA LYS A 117 -12.49 -6.52 14.29
C LYS A 117 -11.24 -7.33 14.56
N LYS A 118 -11.15 -8.54 14.00
CA LYS A 118 -9.99 -9.42 14.14
C LYS A 118 -8.76 -8.80 13.47
N LEU A 119 -8.87 -8.34 12.24
CA LEU A 119 -7.77 -7.66 11.52
C LEU A 119 -7.34 -6.39 12.25
N TRP A 120 -8.28 -5.52 12.61
CA TRP A 120 -7.97 -4.27 13.32
C TRP A 120 -7.20 -4.52 14.63
N LYS A 121 -7.54 -5.59 15.37
CA LYS A 121 -6.84 -5.97 16.59
C LYS A 121 -5.43 -6.52 16.38
N LYS A 122 -5.09 -7.04 15.19
CA LYS A 122 -3.75 -7.55 14.89
C LYS A 122 -2.70 -6.44 14.84
N PHE A 123 -3.07 -5.24 14.39
CA PHE A 123 -2.13 -4.14 14.25
C PHE A 123 -1.64 -3.67 15.63
N PRO A 124 -0.35 -3.38 15.80
CA PRO A 124 0.17 -2.68 16.97
C PRO A 124 -0.51 -1.32 17.19
N GLU A 125 -0.46 -0.79 18.42
CA GLU A 125 -1.12 0.48 18.76
C GLU A 125 -0.62 1.67 17.94
N GLY A 126 0.69 1.73 17.66
CA GLY A 126 1.29 2.78 16.82
C GLY A 126 1.09 2.58 15.31
N GLU A 127 0.48 1.46 14.91
CA GLU A 127 0.25 1.07 13.52
C GLU A 127 -1.25 0.89 13.25
N LYS A 128 -2.14 1.42 14.10
CA LYS A 128 -3.57 1.42 13.79
C LYS A 128 -3.82 2.27 12.53
N PRO A 129 -4.70 1.81 11.61
CA PRO A 129 -5.01 2.60 10.42
C PRO A 129 -5.72 3.90 10.79
N GLU A 130 -5.25 5.02 10.24
CA GLU A 130 -5.86 6.35 10.46
C GLU A 130 -7.23 6.49 9.75
N TRP A 131 -7.48 5.67 8.73
CA TRP A 131 -8.68 5.71 7.89
C TRP A 131 -9.83 4.82 8.41
N LEU A 132 -9.62 4.06 9.49
CA LEU A 132 -10.66 3.23 10.11
C LEU A 132 -10.40 3.02 11.60
N THR A 133 -11.18 3.72 12.42
CA THR A 133 -11.19 3.62 13.87
C THR A 133 -11.99 2.42 14.35
N TRP A 134 -11.74 2.02 15.61
CA TRP A 134 -12.53 0.96 16.25
C TRP A 134 -14.02 1.35 16.36
N GLU A 135 -14.30 2.61 16.67
CA GLU A 135 -15.64 3.17 16.79
C GLU A 135 -16.41 3.12 15.46
N GLU A 136 -15.73 3.36 14.34
CA GLU A 136 -16.31 3.22 13.00
C GLU A 136 -16.66 1.76 12.69
N ILE A 137 -15.81 0.80 13.06
CA ILE A 137 -16.13 -0.64 12.94
C ILE A 137 -17.40 -0.98 13.74
N LEU A 138 -17.52 -0.46 14.97
CA LEU A 138 -18.73 -0.64 15.78
C LEU A 138 -19.95 0.09 15.19
N GLN A 139 -19.74 1.20 14.48
CA GLN A 139 -20.81 1.89 13.78
C GLN A 139 -21.30 1.10 12.57
N TYR A 140 -20.39 0.50 11.79
CA TYR A 140 -20.77 -0.44 10.72
C TYR A 140 -21.60 -1.59 11.29
N GLU A 141 -21.17 -2.20 12.38
CA GLU A 141 -21.91 -3.29 13.04
C GLU A 141 -23.35 -2.90 13.37
N ARG A 142 -23.55 -1.75 14.03
CA ARG A 142 -24.90 -1.26 14.36
C ARG A 142 -25.72 -0.99 13.10
N ARG A 143 -25.18 -0.20 12.18
CA ARG A 143 -25.91 0.23 10.99
C ARG A 143 -26.27 -0.93 10.09
N MET A 144 -25.40 -1.92 9.95
CA MET A 144 -25.62 -3.08 9.07
C MET A 144 -26.60 -4.10 9.65
N THR A 145 -26.73 -4.16 10.98
CA THR A 145 -27.68 -5.05 11.68
C THR A 145 -29.06 -4.42 11.91
N GLU A 146 -29.17 -3.10 11.88
CA GLU A 146 -30.46 -2.40 11.88
C GLU A 146 -31.14 -2.56 10.51
N GLU A 147 -32.25 -3.31 10.44
CA GLU A 147 -33.13 -3.31 9.24
C GLU A 147 -33.67 -1.89 9.00
N ASP A 148 -33.69 -1.45 7.75
CA ASP A 148 -34.35 -0.19 7.36
C ASP A 148 -35.84 -0.32 7.72
N LYS A 149 -36.25 0.33 8.81
CA LYS A 149 -37.65 0.41 9.24
C LYS A 149 -38.49 1.32 8.35
#